data_AF-D3DDF6-F1
#
_entry.id   AF-D3DDF6-F1
#
_cell.length_a   1.000
_cell.length_b   1.000
_cell.length_c   1.000
_cell.angle_alpha   90.00
_cell.angle_beta   90.00
_cell.angle_gamma   90.00
#
_symmetry.space_group_name_H-M   'P 1'
#
loop_
_entity.id
_entity.type
_entity.pdbx_description
1 polymer ?
#
loop_
_entity_poly.entity_id
_entity_poly.type
_entity_poly.pdbx_seq_one_letter_code
_entity_poly.pdbx_strand_id
1 'polypeptide(L)'
;MSRDPFQSIILDAEHALRAVVGIRPELAPFVTLARPWLDDAARSALEDLWAFARRDAAAMGDPDYVLATYRCFRAVLGYRVSNLIHRRALSFPAGDAVRFYLVCLARGLSELMKVETGVEIHPAASIGARFVIDHGLGTVIGEQVRLGTDCYLLQDVVLGGAAIADSSLRPLGSRRHPDIGDRVEMGAGVRVLGPITVGDDCWLGPGVTVTNTLPAHTRVKLVNTTQMIRGDGGPTIQGAVMFRDTVLIVGVRLGNLVPTMLDATLEPIHQLKVVSSGDSYICCHAPERQATGSGSVTIGLLVGGRISSWLLLASSAVGLGESADLAGVGSPGGRNVSLVVPRSELI
;
A
#
# COMPACT_ATOMS: atom_id res chain seq x y z
N MET A 1 26.69 20.96 -18.79
CA MET A 1 26.35 22.26 -18.18
C MET A 1 25.21 21.99 -17.21
N SER A 2 25.45 22.11 -15.91
CA SER A 2 24.39 22.02 -14.90
C SER A 2 23.37 23.13 -15.21
N ARG A 3 22.15 22.73 -15.60
CA ARG A 3 21.02 23.66 -15.77
C ARG A 3 20.40 23.83 -14.40
N ASP A 4 19.94 25.03 -14.08
CA ASP A 4 19.14 25.26 -12.87
C ASP A 4 17.96 24.27 -12.82
N PRO A 5 17.87 23.39 -11.80
CA PRO A 5 16.78 22.42 -11.68
C PRO A 5 15.40 23.09 -11.67
N PHE A 6 15.30 24.29 -11.10
CA PHE A 6 14.05 25.05 -11.09
C PHE A 6 13.58 25.42 -12.50
N GLN A 7 14.48 25.93 -13.35
CA GLN A 7 14.16 26.24 -14.74
C GLN A 7 13.83 24.99 -15.55
N SER A 8 14.53 23.89 -15.29
CA SER A 8 14.29 22.62 -15.98
C SER A 8 12.90 22.06 -15.63
N ILE A 9 12.49 22.14 -14.36
CA ILE A 9 11.13 21.78 -13.90
C ILE A 9 10.06 22.62 -14.61
N ILE A 10 10.26 23.93 -14.74
CA ILE A 10 9.32 24.82 -15.44
C ILE A 10 9.19 24.41 -16.92
N LEU A 11 10.30 24.12 -17.58
CA LEU A 11 10.30 23.69 -18.99
C LEU A 11 9.56 22.35 -19.17
N ASP A 12 9.75 21.39 -18.25
CA ASP A 12 9.05 20.11 -18.28
C ASP A 12 7.54 20.28 -18.04
N ALA A 13 7.14 21.15 -17.11
CA ALA A 13 5.75 21.50 -16.87
C ALA A 13 5.09 22.13 -18.11
N GLU A 14 5.78 23.06 -18.78
CA GLU A 14 5.30 23.64 -20.02
C GLU A 14 5.18 22.63 -21.15
N HIS A 15 6.15 21.72 -21.28
CA HIS A 15 6.12 20.67 -22.27
C HIS A 15 4.90 19.76 -22.07
N ALA A 16 4.64 19.35 -20.82
CA ALA A 16 3.48 18.54 -20.49
C ALA A 16 2.16 19.25 -20.80
N LEU A 17 2.04 20.55 -20.50
CA LEU A 17 0.85 21.34 -20.86
C LEU A 17 0.66 21.50 -22.37
N ARG A 18 1.74 21.69 -23.14
CA ARG A 18 1.68 21.73 -24.61
C ARG A 18 1.26 20.38 -25.19
N ALA A 19 1.68 19.26 -24.60
CA ALA A 19 1.24 17.94 -25.01
C ALA A 19 -0.27 17.75 -24.83
N VAL A 20 -0.84 18.25 -23.72
CA VAL A 20 -2.31 18.28 -23.53
C VAL A 20 -3.00 19.11 -24.62
N VAL A 21 -2.45 20.29 -24.98
CA VAL A 21 -2.97 21.13 -26.06
C VAL A 21 -2.87 20.45 -27.43
N GLY A 22 -1.82 19.67 -27.67
CA GLY A 22 -1.69 18.87 -28.89
C GLY A 22 -2.84 17.88 -29.09
N ILE A 23 -3.42 17.38 -27.99
CA ILE A 23 -4.60 16.49 -28.01
C ILE A 23 -5.91 17.30 -28.02
N ARG A 24 -5.94 18.45 -27.33
CA ARG A 24 -7.11 19.32 -27.15
C ARG A 24 -6.75 20.79 -27.44
N PRO A 25 -6.72 21.20 -28.72
CA PRO A 25 -6.25 22.53 -29.12
C PRO A 25 -7.03 23.69 -28.50
N GLU A 26 -8.32 23.49 -28.20
CA GLU A 26 -9.18 24.48 -27.56
C GLU A 26 -8.71 24.87 -26.14
N LEU A 27 -7.80 24.10 -25.54
CA LEU A 27 -7.23 24.41 -24.22
C LEU A 27 -6.06 25.40 -24.26
N ALA A 28 -5.57 25.78 -25.44
CA ALA A 28 -4.39 26.65 -25.59
C ALA A 28 -4.48 28.01 -24.84
N PRO A 29 -5.63 28.73 -24.87
CA PRO A 29 -5.75 29.99 -24.11
C PRO A 29 -5.59 29.78 -22.60
N PHE A 30 -6.02 28.62 -22.09
CA PHE A 30 -5.98 28.30 -20.67
C PHE A 30 -4.58 27.89 -20.20
N VAL A 31 -3.73 27.36 -21.08
CA VAL A 31 -2.30 27.19 -20.80
C VAL A 31 -1.61 28.54 -20.65
N THR A 32 -1.95 29.51 -21.52
CA THR A 32 -1.42 30.89 -21.40
C THR A 32 -1.85 31.52 -20.09
N LEU A 33 -3.12 31.35 -19.69
CA LEU A 33 -3.65 31.82 -18.42
C LEU A 33 -2.97 31.15 -17.21
N ALA A 34 -2.69 29.84 -17.29
CA ALA A 34 -2.07 29.08 -16.22
C ALA A 34 -0.56 29.30 -16.08
N ARG A 35 0.10 29.84 -17.12
CA ARG A 35 1.55 30.02 -17.18
C ARG A 35 2.15 30.73 -15.96
N PRO A 36 1.59 31.84 -15.45
CA PRO A 36 2.13 32.52 -14.26
C PRO A 36 2.08 31.68 -12.98
N TRP A 37 1.29 30.61 -12.95
CA TRP A 37 1.17 29.74 -11.78
C TRP A 37 2.25 28.66 -11.76
N LEU A 38 2.96 28.42 -12.86
CA LEU A 38 3.94 27.34 -12.94
C LEU A 38 5.11 27.53 -11.97
N ASP A 39 5.49 28.76 -11.66
CA ASP A 39 6.55 29.05 -10.68
C ASP A 39 6.20 28.48 -9.30
N ASP A 40 4.95 28.62 -8.85
CA ASP A 40 4.51 28.11 -7.56
C ASP A 40 4.50 26.57 -7.56
N ALA A 41 4.02 25.94 -8.64
CA ALA A 41 4.06 24.49 -8.79
C ALA A 41 5.51 23.96 -8.85
N ALA A 42 6.40 24.67 -9.53
CA ALA A 42 7.81 24.32 -9.66
C ALA A 42 8.54 24.42 -8.31
N ARG A 43 8.21 25.39 -7.46
CA ARG A 43 8.77 25.46 -6.10
C ARG A 43 8.40 24.24 -5.27
N SER A 44 7.13 23.82 -5.30
CA SER A 44 6.71 22.59 -4.62
C SER A 44 7.39 21.35 -5.18
N ALA A 45 7.46 21.22 -6.51
CA ALA A 45 8.11 20.09 -7.16
C ALA A 45 9.64 20.06 -6.92
N LEU A 46 10.27 21.22 -6.73
CA LEU A 46 11.70 21.29 -6.40
C LEU A 46 11.97 20.67 -5.02
N GLU A 47 11.11 20.92 -4.02
CA GLU A 47 11.22 20.24 -2.72
C GLU A 47 11.05 18.72 -2.85
N ASP A 48 10.12 18.26 -3.69
CA ASP A 48 9.90 16.84 -3.97
C ASP A 48 11.12 16.21 -4.66
N LEU A 49 11.73 16.90 -5.64
CA LEU A 49 12.93 16.45 -6.35
C LEU A 49 14.09 16.20 -5.39
N TRP A 50 14.35 17.19 -4.53
CA TRP A 50 15.39 17.11 -3.53
C TRP A 50 15.11 16.05 -2.48
N ALA A 51 13.86 15.87 -2.07
CA ALA A 51 13.48 14.80 -1.16
C ALA A 51 13.72 13.43 -1.78
N PHE A 52 13.36 13.25 -3.05
CA PHE A 52 13.57 12.00 -3.76
C PHE A 52 15.07 11.68 -3.88
N ALA A 53 15.87 12.61 -4.38
CA ALA A 53 17.31 12.42 -4.55
C ALA A 53 18.03 12.01 -3.25
N ARG A 54 17.58 12.53 -2.09
CA ARG A 54 18.15 12.20 -0.79
C ARG A 54 17.68 10.86 -0.21
N ARG A 55 16.44 10.46 -0.49
CA ARG A 55 15.82 9.29 0.15
C ARG A 55 16.02 8.02 -0.65
N ASP A 56 16.14 8.11 -1.97
CA ASP A 56 16.53 6.98 -2.80
C ASP A 56 18.06 6.83 -2.83
N ALA A 57 18.56 5.71 -2.33
CA ALA A 57 19.99 5.40 -2.34
C ALA A 57 20.56 5.30 -3.76
N ALA A 58 19.77 4.87 -4.75
CA ALA A 58 20.23 4.75 -6.14
C ALA A 58 20.47 6.12 -6.80
N ALA A 59 19.80 7.17 -6.32
CA ALA A 59 20.02 8.53 -6.78
C ALA A 59 21.30 9.17 -6.21
N MET A 60 21.90 8.59 -5.16
CA MET A 60 23.13 9.08 -4.52
C MET A 60 23.10 10.57 -4.13
N GLY A 61 21.92 11.13 -3.83
CA GLY A 61 21.77 12.55 -3.51
C GLY A 61 21.74 13.49 -4.72
N ASP A 62 21.75 12.98 -5.96
CA ASP A 62 21.81 13.78 -7.18
C ASP A 62 20.40 14.11 -7.74
N PRO A 63 19.92 15.37 -7.61
CA PRO A 63 18.64 15.77 -8.17
C PRO A 63 18.64 15.86 -9.71
N ASP A 64 19.78 16.11 -10.36
CA ASP A 64 19.85 16.19 -11.82
C ASP A 64 19.66 14.80 -12.42
N TYR A 65 20.19 13.76 -11.76
CA TYR A 65 19.95 12.36 -12.12
C TYR A 65 18.47 11.99 -12.02
N VAL A 66 17.81 12.31 -10.90
CA VAL A 66 16.37 12.04 -10.71
C VAL A 66 15.55 12.79 -11.76
N LEU A 67 15.81 14.08 -11.97
CA LEU A 67 15.09 14.89 -12.94
C LEU A 67 15.20 14.32 -14.36
N ALA A 68 16.39 13.87 -14.75
CA ALA A 68 16.64 13.35 -16.10
C ALA A 68 16.06 11.95 -16.34
N THR A 69 15.92 11.12 -15.30
CA THR A 69 15.69 9.67 -15.48
C THR A 69 14.41 9.14 -14.81
N TYR A 70 13.90 9.77 -13.75
CA TYR A 70 12.82 9.20 -12.94
C TYR A 70 11.45 9.67 -13.42
N ARG A 71 10.73 8.78 -14.11
CA ARG A 71 9.36 9.07 -14.58
C ARG A 71 8.36 9.27 -13.44
N CYS A 72 8.59 8.66 -12.29
CA CYS A 72 7.75 8.87 -11.12
C CYS A 72 7.88 10.30 -10.55
N PHE A 73 9.03 10.96 -10.67
CA PHE A 73 9.15 12.39 -10.38
C PHE A 73 8.32 13.23 -11.35
N ARG A 74 8.34 12.90 -12.66
CA ARG A 74 7.46 13.58 -13.65
C ARG A 74 5.98 13.47 -13.30
N ALA A 75 5.53 12.35 -12.73
CA ALA A 75 4.17 12.19 -12.25
C ALA A 75 3.84 13.17 -11.10
N VAL A 76 4.75 13.31 -10.13
CA VAL A 76 4.59 14.26 -9.01
C VAL A 76 4.60 15.70 -9.53
N LEU A 77 5.50 16.06 -10.46
CA LEU A 77 5.50 17.36 -11.12
C LEU A 77 4.16 17.65 -11.82
N GLY A 78 3.70 16.73 -12.66
CA GLY A 78 2.42 16.89 -13.35
C GLY A 78 1.22 16.97 -12.39
N TYR A 79 1.28 16.28 -11.25
CA TYR A 79 0.34 16.49 -10.16
C TYR A 79 0.42 17.91 -9.57
N ARG A 80 1.60 18.42 -9.21
CA ARG A 80 1.74 19.79 -8.64
C ARG A 80 1.14 20.84 -9.57
N VAL A 81 1.42 20.72 -10.87
CA VAL A 81 0.87 21.61 -11.91
C VAL A 81 -0.64 21.45 -12.04
N SER A 82 -1.15 20.23 -12.21
CA SER A 82 -2.59 19.98 -12.36
C SER A 82 -3.38 20.36 -11.10
N ASN A 83 -2.85 20.11 -9.90
CA ASN A 83 -3.46 20.51 -8.64
C ASN A 83 -3.56 22.02 -8.51
N LEU A 84 -2.49 22.74 -8.84
CA LEU A 84 -2.50 24.19 -8.79
C LEU A 84 -3.50 24.79 -9.78
N ILE A 85 -3.50 24.32 -11.04
CA ILE A 85 -4.48 24.73 -12.05
C ILE A 85 -5.90 24.43 -11.54
N HIS A 86 -6.14 23.24 -11.00
CA HIS A 86 -7.44 22.85 -10.46
C HIS A 86 -7.87 23.79 -9.33
N ARG A 87 -7.01 24.06 -8.34
CA ARG A 87 -7.31 24.98 -7.22
C ARG A 87 -7.61 26.40 -7.69
N ARG A 88 -6.85 26.91 -8.67
CA ARG A 88 -7.09 28.23 -9.27
C ARG A 88 -8.39 28.27 -10.07
N ALA A 89 -8.75 27.19 -10.75
CA ALA A 89 -10.04 27.05 -11.43
C ALA A 89 -11.22 27.21 -10.46
N LEU A 90 -11.10 26.68 -9.23
CA LEU A 90 -12.15 26.78 -8.21
C LEU A 90 -12.37 28.21 -7.68
N SER A 91 -11.45 29.15 -7.96
CA SER A 91 -11.65 30.58 -7.64
C SER A 91 -12.64 31.27 -8.59
N PHE A 92 -12.95 30.65 -9.73
CA PHE A 92 -13.98 31.12 -10.65
C PHE A 92 -15.37 30.59 -10.24
N PRO A 93 -16.46 31.32 -10.52
CA PRO A 93 -17.82 30.89 -10.18
C PRO A 93 -18.18 29.51 -10.75
N ALA A 94 -19.07 28.80 -10.06
CA ALA A 94 -19.63 27.57 -10.61
C ALA A 94 -20.43 27.88 -11.89
N GLY A 95 -20.25 27.07 -12.94
CA GLY A 95 -20.86 27.29 -14.25
C GLY A 95 -20.08 28.23 -15.18
N ASP A 96 -19.00 28.86 -14.71
CA ASP A 96 -18.13 29.69 -15.55
C ASP A 96 -17.37 28.83 -16.59
N ALA A 97 -17.33 29.28 -17.83
CA ALA A 97 -16.63 28.58 -18.91
C ALA A 97 -15.11 28.45 -18.63
N VAL A 98 -14.49 29.50 -18.08
CA VAL A 98 -13.07 29.49 -17.71
C VAL A 98 -12.80 28.43 -16.65
N ARG A 99 -13.68 28.32 -15.65
CA ARG A 99 -13.60 27.25 -14.65
C ARG A 99 -13.63 25.88 -15.31
N PHE A 100 -14.60 25.64 -16.20
CA PHE A 100 -14.75 24.38 -16.90
C PHE A 100 -13.47 24.00 -17.66
N TYR A 101 -12.95 24.90 -18.49
CA TYR A 101 -11.76 24.62 -19.29
C TYR A 101 -10.48 24.46 -18.45
N LEU A 102 -10.32 25.19 -17.35
CA LEU A 102 -9.19 24.99 -16.44
C LEU A 102 -9.27 23.63 -15.71
N VAL A 103 -10.47 23.20 -15.31
CA VAL A 103 -10.67 21.86 -14.74
C VAL A 103 -10.37 20.79 -15.78
N CYS A 104 -10.81 20.97 -17.03
CA CYS A 104 -10.47 20.08 -18.14
C CYS A 104 -8.96 20.03 -18.40
N LEU A 105 -8.26 21.17 -18.34
CA LEU A 105 -6.80 21.23 -18.49
C LEU A 105 -6.09 20.47 -17.37
N ALA A 106 -6.50 20.69 -16.11
CA ALA A 106 -5.95 19.97 -14.96
C ALA A 106 -6.19 18.46 -15.06
N ARG A 107 -7.40 18.02 -15.40
CA ARG A 107 -7.70 16.58 -15.57
C ARG A 107 -6.99 15.99 -16.78
N GLY A 108 -6.90 16.71 -17.89
CA GLY A 108 -6.18 16.30 -19.08
C GLY A 108 -4.69 16.06 -18.81
N LEU A 109 -4.05 16.94 -18.02
CA LEU A 109 -2.67 16.74 -17.59
C LEU A 109 -2.52 15.52 -16.67
N SER A 110 -3.44 15.31 -15.72
CA SER A 110 -3.46 14.13 -14.86
C SER A 110 -3.60 12.82 -15.66
N GLU A 111 -4.50 12.77 -16.66
CA GLU A 111 -4.63 11.61 -17.56
C GLU A 111 -3.40 11.40 -18.45
N LEU A 112 -2.78 12.49 -18.95
CA LEU A 112 -1.54 12.39 -19.70
C LEU A 112 -0.43 11.77 -18.84
N MET A 113 -0.25 12.24 -17.61
CA MET A 113 0.75 11.68 -16.69
C MET A 113 0.46 10.23 -16.35
N LYS A 114 -0.81 9.85 -16.17
CA LYS A 114 -1.21 8.45 -16.00
C LYS A 114 -0.71 7.57 -17.14
N VAL A 115 -0.90 8.00 -18.39
CA VAL A 115 -0.43 7.25 -19.57
C VAL A 115 1.11 7.23 -19.67
N GLU A 116 1.78 8.36 -19.42
CA GLU A 116 3.24 8.47 -19.58
C GLU A 116 4.05 7.78 -18.48
N THR A 117 3.49 7.68 -17.28
CA THR A 117 4.21 7.26 -16.06
C THR A 117 3.60 6.05 -15.37
N GLY A 118 2.34 5.71 -15.66
CA GLY A 118 1.61 4.66 -14.95
C GLY A 118 1.16 5.03 -13.54
N VAL A 119 1.28 6.31 -13.15
CA VAL A 119 0.84 6.86 -11.85
C VAL A 119 -0.41 7.72 -12.07
N GLU A 120 -1.51 7.37 -11.41
CA GLU A 120 -2.73 8.18 -11.43
C GLU A 120 -2.86 9.00 -10.14
N ILE A 121 -2.84 10.32 -10.26
CA ILE A 121 -3.11 11.24 -9.14
C ILE A 121 -4.21 12.20 -9.56
N HIS A 122 -5.33 12.20 -8.84
CA HIS A 122 -6.43 13.11 -9.14
C HIS A 122 -6.04 14.57 -8.84
N PRO A 123 -6.33 15.55 -9.72
CA PRO A 123 -5.92 16.94 -9.51
C PRO A 123 -6.46 17.57 -8.22
N ALA A 124 -7.63 17.14 -7.73
CA ALA A 124 -8.21 17.64 -6.48
C ALA A 124 -7.57 17.10 -5.19
N ALA A 125 -6.70 16.07 -5.27
CA ALA A 125 -6.03 15.52 -4.09
C ALA A 125 -5.17 16.60 -3.40
N SER A 126 -5.01 16.51 -2.09
CA SER A 126 -4.17 17.43 -1.31
C SER A 126 -2.97 16.69 -0.76
N ILE A 127 -1.79 16.90 -1.34
CA ILE A 127 -0.55 16.23 -0.98
C ILE A 127 0.43 17.27 -0.42
N GLY A 128 1.00 17.02 0.77
CA GLY A 128 2.00 17.87 1.41
C GLY A 128 3.33 17.92 0.64
N ALA A 129 4.28 18.69 1.16
CA ALA A 129 5.59 18.87 0.52
C ALA A 129 6.50 17.63 0.68
N ARG A 130 7.57 17.57 -0.12
CA ARG A 130 8.61 16.52 -0.05
C ARG A 130 8.03 15.11 -0.21
N PHE A 131 7.06 15.01 -1.11
CA PHE A 131 6.35 13.77 -1.42
C PHE A 131 7.15 12.96 -2.44
N VAL A 132 7.38 11.69 -2.12
CA VAL A 132 8.13 10.76 -2.98
C VAL A 132 7.24 9.59 -3.39
N ILE A 133 7.21 9.33 -4.70
CA ILE A 133 6.73 8.07 -5.27
C ILE A 133 7.93 7.42 -5.94
N ASP A 134 8.32 6.26 -5.46
CA ASP A 134 9.42 5.46 -5.99
C ASP A 134 8.89 4.26 -6.78
N HIS A 135 9.50 4.01 -7.95
CA HIS A 135 9.04 3.15 -9.04
C HIS A 135 7.67 3.51 -9.65
N GLY A 136 6.66 3.76 -8.82
CA GLY A 136 5.39 4.42 -9.13
C GLY A 136 4.35 3.64 -9.91
N LEU A 137 4.73 2.69 -10.77
CA LEU A 137 3.80 1.97 -11.64
C LEU A 137 2.59 1.38 -10.89
N GLY A 138 1.37 1.67 -11.36
CA GLY A 138 0.13 1.15 -10.77
C GLY A 138 -0.38 1.93 -9.56
N THR A 139 0.30 3.01 -9.16
CA THR A 139 -0.12 3.85 -8.04
C THR A 139 -1.37 4.66 -8.41
N VAL A 140 -2.37 4.70 -7.51
CA VAL A 140 -3.63 5.45 -7.68
C VAL A 140 -3.94 6.27 -6.43
N ILE A 141 -4.01 7.59 -6.57
CA ILE A 141 -4.36 8.52 -5.51
C ILE A 141 -5.65 9.25 -5.87
N GLY A 142 -6.71 8.95 -5.11
CA GLY A 142 -8.05 9.43 -5.38
C GLY A 142 -8.32 10.90 -5.07
N GLU A 143 -9.46 11.38 -5.58
CA GLU A 143 -9.88 12.79 -5.59
C GLU A 143 -9.83 13.51 -4.25
N GLN A 144 -10.26 12.87 -3.18
CA GLN A 144 -10.40 13.49 -1.86
C GLN A 144 -9.28 13.07 -0.91
N VAL A 145 -8.24 12.40 -1.41
CA VAL A 145 -7.10 12.01 -0.58
C VAL A 145 -6.47 13.28 -0.01
N ARG A 146 -6.22 13.28 1.30
CA ARG A 146 -5.30 14.22 1.93
C ARG A 146 -4.10 13.41 2.40
N LEU A 147 -2.92 13.85 2.01
CA LEU A 147 -1.66 13.21 2.34
C LEU A 147 -0.71 14.26 2.89
N GLY A 148 -0.10 13.97 4.03
CA GLY A 148 0.78 14.87 4.75
C GLY A 148 2.09 15.16 4.04
N THR A 149 3.03 15.69 4.79
CA THR A 149 4.38 16.06 4.35
C THR A 149 5.34 14.89 4.56
N ASP A 150 6.38 14.80 3.74
CA ASP A 150 7.44 13.79 3.87
C ASP A 150 6.97 12.32 3.74
N CYS A 151 5.86 12.07 3.04
CA CYS A 151 5.43 10.70 2.76
C CYS A 151 6.24 10.06 1.63
N TYR A 152 6.45 8.75 1.75
CA TYR A 152 7.21 7.94 0.79
C TYR A 152 6.40 6.71 0.38
N LEU A 153 6.06 6.61 -0.89
CA LEU A 153 5.27 5.52 -1.46
C LEU A 153 6.11 4.74 -2.47
N LEU A 154 6.05 3.41 -2.40
CA LEU A 154 6.53 2.54 -3.46
C LEU A 154 5.47 2.36 -4.58
N GLN A 155 5.75 1.50 -5.56
CA GLN A 155 4.83 1.17 -6.65
C GLN A 155 3.53 0.51 -6.18
N ASP A 156 2.51 0.57 -7.03
CA ASP A 156 1.22 -0.09 -6.84
C ASP A 156 0.52 0.28 -5.52
N VAL A 157 0.71 1.50 -5.02
CA VAL A 157 -0.03 1.99 -3.85
C VAL A 157 -1.39 2.55 -4.29
N VAL A 158 -2.49 2.14 -3.64
CA VAL A 158 -3.82 2.74 -3.85
C VAL A 158 -4.30 3.44 -2.60
N LEU A 159 -4.60 4.73 -2.73
CA LEU A 159 -5.32 5.54 -1.76
C LEU A 159 -6.72 5.79 -2.32
N GLY A 160 -7.63 4.86 -2.04
CA GLY A 160 -8.86 4.65 -2.80
C GLY A 160 -10.14 4.73 -1.98
N GLY A 161 -11.27 4.69 -2.69
CA GLY A 161 -12.59 4.53 -2.10
C GLY A 161 -12.87 3.11 -1.63
N ALA A 162 -13.61 2.94 -0.53
CA ALA A 162 -14.00 1.61 -0.03
C ALA A 162 -15.15 0.96 -0.82
N ALA A 163 -15.92 1.72 -1.62
CA ALA A 163 -17.08 1.21 -2.36
C ALA A 163 -17.02 1.60 -3.84
N ILE A 164 -17.35 0.65 -4.71
CA ILE A 164 -17.33 0.79 -6.17
C ILE A 164 -18.73 1.21 -6.64
N ALA A 165 -18.76 2.32 -7.40
CA ALA A 165 -19.73 2.71 -8.42
C ALA A 165 -21.22 3.00 -8.09
N ASP A 166 -21.74 2.85 -6.86
CA ASP A 166 -23.09 3.37 -6.58
C ASP A 166 -23.05 4.80 -6.01
N SER A 167 -23.15 5.79 -6.91
CA SER A 167 -23.26 7.21 -6.57
C SER A 167 -24.66 7.59 -6.07
N SER A 168 -25.67 6.74 -6.24
CA SER A 168 -27.04 6.96 -5.77
C SER A 168 -27.22 6.56 -4.30
N LEU A 169 -26.38 5.67 -3.79
CA LEU A 169 -26.33 5.27 -2.38
C LEU A 169 -25.51 6.21 -1.49
N ARG A 170 -25.03 7.35 -2.02
CA ARG A 170 -24.21 8.28 -1.24
C ARG A 170 -24.63 9.75 -1.42
N PRO A 171 -24.75 10.51 -0.32
CA PRO A 171 -24.90 11.95 -0.40
C PRO A 171 -23.74 12.56 -1.21
N LEU A 172 -24.10 13.42 -2.16
CA LEU A 172 -23.15 14.22 -2.93
C LEU A 172 -22.22 14.97 -1.95
N GLY A 173 -20.91 14.79 -2.09
CA GLY A 173 -19.92 15.44 -1.23
C GLY A 173 -19.48 14.67 0.02
N SER A 174 -20.03 13.48 0.29
CA SER A 174 -19.50 12.63 1.36
C SER A 174 -18.05 12.19 1.07
N ARG A 175 -17.22 12.13 2.12
CA ARG A 175 -15.83 11.66 1.98
C ARG A 175 -15.77 10.17 1.67
N ARG A 176 -14.90 9.79 0.74
CA ARG A 176 -14.67 8.39 0.34
C ARG A 176 -13.21 7.97 0.34
N HIS A 177 -12.27 8.90 0.39
CA HIS A 177 -10.83 8.64 0.34
C HIS A 177 -10.14 8.93 1.67
N PRO A 178 -8.99 8.29 1.93
CA PRO A 178 -8.31 8.38 3.22
C PRO A 178 -7.68 9.75 3.49
N ASP A 179 -7.39 9.97 4.77
CA ASP A 179 -6.47 10.97 5.28
C ASP A 179 -5.18 10.27 5.75
N ILE A 180 -4.04 10.67 5.21
CA ILE A 180 -2.71 10.14 5.52
C ILE A 180 -1.93 11.27 6.20
N GLY A 181 -1.41 11.01 7.39
CA GLY A 181 -0.60 11.93 8.19
C GLY A 181 0.77 12.21 7.58
N ASP A 182 1.62 12.87 8.35
CA ASP A 182 2.99 13.20 7.98
C ASP A 182 3.93 12.00 8.14
N ARG A 183 4.99 11.95 7.33
CA ARG A 183 6.07 10.95 7.41
C ARG A 183 5.59 9.50 7.31
N VAL A 184 4.46 9.26 6.64
CA VAL A 184 3.94 7.92 6.40
C VAL A 184 4.71 7.25 5.26
N GLU A 185 5.17 6.04 5.51
CA GLU A 185 5.89 5.21 4.53
C GLU A 185 5.02 4.02 4.12
N MET A 186 4.90 3.77 2.82
CA MET A 186 4.06 2.71 2.27
C MET A 186 4.87 1.84 1.31
N GLY A 187 4.94 0.55 1.64
CA GLY A 187 5.56 -0.47 0.80
C GLY A 187 4.79 -0.72 -0.50
N ALA A 188 5.38 -1.52 -1.38
CA ALA A 188 4.79 -1.81 -2.68
C ALA A 188 3.45 -2.55 -2.53
N GLY A 189 2.46 -2.21 -3.35
CA GLY A 189 1.15 -2.90 -3.35
C GLY A 189 0.24 -2.54 -2.17
N VAL A 190 0.55 -1.52 -1.37
CA VAL A 190 -0.29 -1.12 -0.23
C VAL A 190 -1.62 -0.55 -0.72
N ARG A 191 -2.72 -0.94 -0.07
CA ARG A 191 -4.07 -0.42 -0.35
C ARG A 191 -4.64 0.22 0.92
N VAL A 192 -4.91 1.53 0.91
CA VAL A 192 -5.62 2.23 1.98
C VAL A 192 -6.99 2.66 1.44
N LEU A 193 -8.06 2.07 1.97
CA LEU A 193 -9.38 2.13 1.35
C LEU A 193 -10.42 2.73 2.28
N GLY A 194 -11.11 3.76 1.78
CA GLY A 194 -12.21 4.42 2.49
C GLY A 194 -11.81 5.71 3.20
N PRO A 195 -12.79 6.40 3.81
CA PRO A 195 -12.57 7.63 4.57
C PRO A 195 -12.02 7.33 5.97
N ILE A 196 -10.84 6.70 6.01
CA ILE A 196 -10.10 6.36 7.23
C ILE A 196 -8.90 7.28 7.40
N THR A 197 -8.34 7.30 8.61
CA THR A 197 -7.13 8.07 8.91
C THR A 197 -5.95 7.14 9.18
N VAL A 198 -4.81 7.42 8.58
CA VAL A 198 -3.51 6.84 8.97
C VAL A 198 -2.73 7.97 9.63
N GLY A 199 -2.44 7.83 10.93
CA GLY A 199 -1.72 8.85 11.69
C GLY A 199 -0.26 9.02 11.25
N ASP A 200 0.38 10.05 11.81
CA ASP A 200 1.77 10.39 11.49
C ASP A 200 2.74 9.25 11.81
N ASP A 201 3.88 9.22 11.14
CA ASP A 201 4.98 8.28 11.39
C ASP A 201 4.56 6.80 11.30
N CYS A 202 3.48 6.50 10.57
CA CYS A 202 3.07 5.14 10.31
C CYS A 202 3.94 4.50 9.22
N TRP A 203 4.16 3.19 9.36
CA TRP A 203 4.82 2.39 8.35
C TRP A 203 3.91 1.24 7.93
N LEU A 204 3.56 1.19 6.64
CA LEU A 204 2.71 0.15 6.05
C LEU A 204 3.57 -0.77 5.19
N GLY A 205 3.73 -2.02 5.62
CA GLY A 205 4.56 -3.00 4.92
C GLY A 205 4.01 -3.38 3.53
N PRO A 206 4.83 -3.94 2.63
CA PRO A 206 4.39 -4.33 1.30
C PRO A 206 3.15 -5.24 1.32
N GLY A 207 2.22 -5.01 0.40
CA GLY A 207 1.01 -5.82 0.18
C GLY A 207 -0.08 -5.70 1.24
N VAL A 208 0.06 -4.84 2.27
CA VAL A 208 -1.00 -4.71 3.28
C VAL A 208 -2.21 -3.95 2.73
N THR A 209 -3.40 -4.38 3.15
CA THR A 209 -4.65 -3.65 2.92
C THR A 209 -5.15 -3.08 4.25
N VAL A 210 -5.36 -1.77 4.30
CA VAL A 210 -5.80 -1.02 5.47
C VAL A 210 -7.20 -0.48 5.20
N THR A 211 -8.16 -0.92 6.00
CA THR A 211 -9.58 -0.52 5.93
C THR A 211 -10.09 0.10 7.22
N ASN A 212 -9.24 0.20 8.24
CA ASN A 212 -9.53 0.79 9.54
C ASN A 212 -8.52 1.91 9.85
N THR A 213 -8.95 2.92 10.61
CA THR A 213 -8.09 4.00 11.07
C THR A 213 -6.93 3.46 11.92
N LEU A 214 -5.73 4.00 11.69
CA LEU A 214 -4.50 3.66 12.40
C LEU A 214 -4.02 4.88 13.20
N PRO A 215 -3.73 4.75 14.51
CA PRO A 215 -3.06 5.79 15.29
C PRO A 215 -1.66 6.10 14.76
N ALA A 216 -1.11 7.25 15.13
CA ALA A 216 0.28 7.61 14.83
C ALA A 216 1.27 6.56 15.38
N HIS A 217 2.46 6.47 14.76
CA HIS A 217 3.53 5.52 15.09
C HIS A 217 3.15 4.03 14.93
N THR A 218 2.10 3.73 14.15
CA THR A 218 1.67 2.35 13.91
C THR A 218 2.52 1.69 12.82
N ARG A 219 2.95 0.45 13.06
CA ARG A 219 3.59 -0.39 12.04
C ARG A 219 2.69 -1.56 11.65
N VAL A 220 2.28 -1.61 10.38
CA VAL A 220 1.45 -2.70 9.84
C VAL A 220 2.31 -3.63 9.01
N LYS A 221 2.30 -4.93 9.32
CA LYS A 221 3.02 -5.97 8.60
C LYS A 221 2.05 -7.06 8.16
N LEU A 222 2.25 -7.57 6.96
CA LEU A 222 1.63 -8.82 6.54
C LEU A 222 2.33 -9.97 7.27
N VAL A 223 1.59 -10.70 8.12
CA VAL A 223 2.17 -11.75 8.98
C VAL A 223 2.17 -13.12 8.29
N ASN A 224 1.14 -13.42 7.50
CA ASN A 224 1.06 -14.67 6.74
C ASN A 224 0.50 -14.45 5.33
N THR A 225 1.12 -15.12 4.37
CA THR A 225 0.56 -15.37 3.03
C THR A 225 0.57 -16.87 2.85
N THR A 226 -0.59 -17.52 2.98
CA THR A 226 -0.64 -18.97 2.78
C THR A 226 -0.42 -19.27 1.30
N GLN A 227 0.71 -19.89 0.99
CA GLN A 227 0.96 -20.45 -0.33
C GLN A 227 0.45 -21.89 -0.36
N MET A 228 -0.60 -22.15 -1.14
CA MET A 228 -1.07 -23.53 -1.38
C MET A 228 -0.28 -24.14 -2.55
N ILE A 229 0.32 -25.31 -2.33
CA ILE A 229 0.97 -26.10 -3.36
C ILE A 229 0.13 -27.37 -3.56
N ARG A 230 -0.38 -27.63 -4.77
CA ARG A 230 -1.16 -28.83 -5.07
C ARG A 230 -0.21 -30.00 -5.29
N GLY A 231 -0.22 -30.98 -4.39
CA GLY A 231 0.38 -32.30 -4.59
C GLY A 231 -0.65 -33.35 -5.04
N ASP A 232 -0.17 -34.48 -5.55
CA ASP A 232 -0.93 -35.54 -6.22
C ASP A 232 -1.79 -36.41 -5.27
N GLY A 233 -2.75 -35.80 -4.58
CA GLY A 233 -3.73 -36.50 -3.73
C GLY A 233 -3.37 -36.62 -2.24
N GLY A 234 -2.18 -36.14 -1.84
CA GLY A 234 -1.76 -36.03 -0.44
C GLY A 234 -2.56 -34.99 0.36
N PRO A 235 -2.29 -34.86 1.67
CA PRO A 235 -2.86 -33.81 2.49
C PRO A 235 -2.63 -32.42 1.91
N THR A 236 -3.60 -31.53 2.08
CA THR A 236 -3.52 -30.16 1.57
C THR A 236 -3.68 -29.17 2.71
N ILE A 237 -2.67 -28.36 2.96
CA ILE A 237 -2.74 -27.24 3.89
C ILE A 237 -3.41 -26.07 3.16
N GLN A 238 -4.52 -25.59 3.70
CA GLN A 238 -5.26 -24.42 3.20
C GLN A 238 -4.90 -23.15 3.97
N GLY A 239 -4.41 -23.29 5.21
CA GLY A 239 -4.06 -22.16 6.06
C GLY A 239 -3.36 -22.62 7.34
N ALA A 240 -2.64 -21.69 7.96
CA ALA A 240 -2.22 -21.82 9.34
C ALA A 240 -2.30 -20.46 10.03
N VAL A 241 -2.78 -20.48 11.27
CA VAL A 241 -2.88 -19.32 12.14
C VAL A 241 -2.23 -19.69 13.47
N MET A 242 -1.30 -18.86 13.91
CA MET A 242 -0.78 -18.95 15.27
C MET A 242 -1.56 -17.99 16.15
N PHE A 243 -1.99 -18.47 17.31
CA PHE A 243 -2.63 -17.67 18.34
C PHE A 243 -2.01 -18.02 19.69
N ARG A 244 -1.33 -17.05 20.31
CA ARG A 244 -0.61 -17.21 21.57
C ARG A 244 0.40 -18.37 21.50
N ASP A 245 0.18 -19.43 22.28
CA ASP A 245 0.99 -20.64 22.40
C ASP A 245 0.46 -21.80 21.56
N THR A 246 -0.44 -21.53 20.61
CA THR A 246 -1.04 -22.55 19.74
C THR A 246 -0.92 -22.21 18.27
N VAL A 247 -0.80 -23.25 17.45
CA VAL A 247 -0.85 -23.19 15.98
C VAL A 247 -2.03 -24.02 15.53
N LEU A 248 -2.98 -23.37 14.86
CA LEU A 248 -4.09 -23.99 14.15
C LEU A 248 -3.73 -24.10 12.67
N ILE A 249 -3.62 -25.33 12.19
CA ILE A 249 -3.40 -25.67 10.79
C ILE A 249 -4.74 -26.13 10.23
N VAL A 250 -5.17 -25.59 9.11
CA VAL A 250 -6.45 -25.90 8.44
C VAL A 250 -6.16 -26.48 7.06
N GLY A 251 -6.90 -27.50 6.67
CA GLY A 251 -6.65 -28.21 5.44
C GLY A 251 -7.64 -29.32 5.13
N VAL A 252 -7.19 -30.29 4.34
CA VAL A 252 -7.94 -31.48 3.94
C VAL A 252 -7.03 -32.71 4.04
N ARG A 253 -7.53 -33.84 4.54
CA ARG A 253 -6.78 -35.09 4.79
C ARG A 253 -5.67 -34.95 5.84
N LEU A 254 -5.92 -34.16 6.90
CA LEU A 254 -4.93 -33.87 7.95
C LEU A 254 -4.90 -34.90 9.10
N GLY A 255 -5.89 -35.80 9.19
CA GLY A 255 -6.18 -36.52 10.44
C GLY A 255 -5.04 -37.39 11.01
N ASN A 256 -4.13 -37.87 10.15
CA ASN A 256 -3.01 -38.74 10.54
C ASN A 256 -1.65 -38.04 10.49
N LEU A 257 -1.64 -36.72 10.33
CA LEU A 257 -0.40 -35.98 10.21
C LEU A 257 0.15 -35.57 11.55
N VAL A 258 1.47 -35.68 11.64
CA VAL A 258 2.22 -35.30 12.83
C VAL A 258 2.90 -33.95 12.55
N PRO A 259 2.49 -32.86 13.24
CA PRO A 259 3.18 -31.58 13.13
C PRO A 259 4.54 -31.67 13.83
N THR A 260 5.61 -31.39 13.08
CA THR A 260 7.00 -31.54 13.52
C THR A 260 7.79 -30.33 13.07
N MET A 261 8.54 -29.73 13.98
CA MET A 261 9.49 -28.67 13.68
C MET A 261 10.63 -29.22 12.82
N LEU A 262 10.96 -28.52 11.74
CA LEU A 262 12.04 -28.84 10.82
C LEU A 262 13.20 -27.83 10.95
N ASP A 263 14.42 -28.28 10.68
CA ASP A 263 15.58 -27.39 10.57
C ASP A 263 15.65 -26.66 9.23
N ALA A 264 16.70 -25.87 9.02
CA ALA A 264 16.92 -25.12 7.78
C ALA A 264 17.17 -26.02 6.55
N THR A 265 17.49 -27.30 6.76
CA THR A 265 17.68 -28.32 5.73
C THR A 265 16.44 -29.22 5.53
N LEU A 266 15.33 -28.89 6.21
CA LEU A 266 14.08 -29.65 6.25
C LEU A 266 14.18 -31.00 6.96
N GLU A 267 15.15 -31.20 7.84
CA GLU A 267 15.24 -32.41 8.66
C GLU A 267 14.37 -32.29 9.93
N PRO A 268 13.67 -33.35 10.36
CA PRO A 268 12.84 -33.31 11.58
C PRO A 268 13.66 -33.09 12.86
N ILE A 269 13.30 -32.06 13.64
CA ILE A 269 13.94 -31.76 14.94
C ILE A 269 13.05 -32.23 16.11
N HIS A 270 11.81 -31.73 16.19
CA HIS A 270 10.96 -31.88 17.36
C HIS A 270 9.49 -31.97 17.00
N GLN A 271 8.82 -33.03 17.44
CA GLN A 271 7.39 -33.20 17.23
C GLN A 271 6.60 -32.27 18.15
N LEU A 272 5.70 -31.48 17.57
CA LEU A 272 4.84 -30.57 18.33
C LEU A 272 3.73 -31.34 19.04
N LYS A 273 3.42 -30.91 20.26
CA LYS A 273 2.35 -31.50 21.06
C LYS A 273 0.99 -31.10 20.48
N VAL A 274 0.26 -32.07 19.92
CA VAL A 274 -1.10 -31.89 19.40
C VAL A 274 -2.08 -31.74 20.56
N VAL A 275 -2.90 -30.68 20.51
CA VAL A 275 -4.01 -30.41 21.44
C VAL A 275 -5.27 -31.10 20.95
N SER A 276 -5.57 -30.95 19.66
CA SER A 276 -6.69 -31.61 18.98
C SER A 276 -6.42 -31.70 17.49
N SER A 277 -6.99 -32.70 16.81
CA SER A 277 -6.88 -32.84 15.36
C SER A 277 -8.14 -33.48 14.78
N GLY A 278 -8.34 -33.24 13.49
CA GLY A 278 -9.35 -33.88 12.67
C GLY A 278 -8.90 -33.87 11.21
N ASP A 279 -9.75 -34.36 10.32
CA ASP A 279 -9.37 -34.46 8.90
C ASP A 279 -9.19 -33.09 8.22
N SER A 280 -9.79 -32.03 8.80
CA SER A 280 -9.71 -30.66 8.28
C SER A 280 -8.85 -29.71 9.12
N TYR A 281 -8.31 -30.14 10.26
CA TYR A 281 -7.53 -29.27 11.13
C TYR A 281 -6.53 -30.01 12.03
N ILE A 282 -5.47 -29.32 12.43
CA ILE A 282 -4.56 -29.73 13.50
C ILE A 282 -4.34 -28.52 14.40
N CYS A 283 -4.63 -28.64 15.68
CA CYS A 283 -4.28 -27.68 16.70
C CYS A 283 -3.13 -28.25 17.53
N CYS A 284 -1.99 -27.56 17.59
CA CYS A 284 -0.82 -27.99 18.35
C CYS A 284 -0.18 -26.81 19.09
N HIS A 285 0.63 -27.10 20.10
CA HIS A 285 1.40 -26.07 20.79
C HIS A 285 2.44 -25.45 19.86
N ALA A 286 2.60 -24.14 19.96
CA ALA A 286 3.59 -23.40 19.20
C ALA A 286 5.02 -23.78 19.63
N PRO A 287 5.97 -23.88 18.69
CA PRO A 287 7.36 -24.16 19.00
C PRO A 287 8.01 -23.03 19.82
N GLU A 288 8.85 -23.40 20.79
CA GLU A 288 9.60 -22.45 21.60
C GLU A 288 10.73 -21.78 20.79
N ARG A 289 10.88 -20.46 20.93
CA ARG A 289 11.81 -19.60 20.14
C ARG A 289 13.26 -20.06 20.11
N GLN A 290 13.74 -20.77 21.14
CA GLN A 290 15.16 -21.09 21.30
C GLN A 290 15.68 -22.16 20.33
N ALA A 291 14.80 -22.88 19.63
CA ALA A 291 15.23 -24.06 18.89
C ALA A 291 15.81 -23.82 17.48
N THR A 292 15.53 -22.68 16.82
CA THR A 292 15.84 -22.54 15.38
C THR A 292 16.90 -21.50 15.01
N GLY A 293 17.27 -20.56 15.89
CA GLY A 293 18.28 -19.51 15.66
C GLY A 293 17.95 -18.48 14.56
N SER A 294 17.19 -18.87 13.55
CA SER A 294 16.53 -18.05 12.54
C SER A 294 15.15 -17.65 13.06
N GLY A 295 14.76 -16.39 12.89
CA GLY A 295 13.49 -15.89 13.43
C GLY A 295 12.23 -16.62 12.92
N SER A 296 12.32 -17.53 11.96
CA SER A 296 11.21 -18.34 11.44
C SER A 296 11.23 -19.76 11.98
N VAL A 297 10.06 -20.39 12.06
CA VAL A 297 9.93 -21.82 12.37
C VAL A 297 9.24 -22.55 11.23
N THR A 298 9.85 -23.61 10.73
CA THR A 298 9.24 -24.49 9.73
C THR A 298 8.55 -25.65 10.43
N ILE A 299 7.27 -25.87 10.14
CA ILE A 299 6.51 -27.04 10.62
C ILE A 299 6.24 -27.96 9.45
N GLY A 300 6.82 -29.16 9.47
CA GLY A 300 6.47 -30.28 8.61
C GLY A 300 5.26 -31.03 9.17
N LEU A 301 4.39 -31.50 8.28
CA LEU A 301 3.34 -32.46 8.56
C LEU A 301 3.77 -33.82 8.03
N LEU A 302 4.07 -34.74 8.94
CA LEU A 302 4.67 -36.03 8.61
C LEU A 302 3.61 -37.15 8.58
N VAL A 303 3.76 -38.09 7.63
CA VAL A 303 3.07 -39.40 7.60
C VAL A 303 4.14 -40.48 7.68
N GLY A 304 4.08 -41.36 8.68
CA GLY A 304 5.02 -42.47 8.80
C GLY A 304 6.50 -42.03 8.81
N GLY A 305 6.80 -40.87 9.40
CA GLY A 305 8.15 -40.31 9.47
C GLY A 305 8.62 -39.56 8.21
N ARG A 306 7.83 -39.52 7.13
CA ARG A 306 8.15 -38.75 5.92
C ARG A 306 7.37 -37.45 5.86
N ILE A 307 8.02 -36.37 5.46
CA ILE A 307 7.38 -35.06 5.29
C ILE A 307 6.39 -35.16 4.12
N SER A 308 5.10 -35.01 4.43
CA SER A 308 4.04 -35.03 3.44
C SER A 308 3.69 -33.63 2.94
N SER A 309 3.80 -32.63 3.82
CA SER A 309 3.66 -31.21 3.51
C SER A 309 4.38 -30.41 4.60
N TRP A 310 4.61 -29.13 4.40
CA TRP A 310 5.21 -28.27 5.43
C TRP A 310 4.72 -26.84 5.24
N LEU A 311 4.85 -26.04 6.29
CA LEU A 311 4.54 -24.62 6.30
C LEU A 311 5.61 -23.84 7.04
N LEU A 312 5.82 -22.60 6.64
CA LEU A 312 6.73 -21.67 7.30
C LEU A 312 5.91 -20.72 8.19
N LEU A 313 6.22 -20.68 9.48
CA LEU A 313 5.72 -19.67 10.41
C LEU A 313 6.76 -18.55 10.55
N ALA A 314 6.40 -17.34 10.12
CA ALA A 314 7.26 -16.17 10.24
C ALA A 314 7.33 -15.64 11.69
N SER A 315 8.46 -15.01 12.03
CA SER A 315 8.84 -14.51 13.37
C SER A 315 7.82 -13.64 14.10
N SER A 316 6.98 -12.91 13.37
CA SER A 316 5.97 -12.01 13.94
C SER A 316 4.80 -12.75 14.59
N ALA A 317 4.61 -14.03 14.28
CA ALA A 317 3.65 -14.89 14.95
C ALA A 317 4.20 -15.45 16.29
N VAL A 318 5.52 -15.68 16.37
CA VAL A 318 6.18 -16.45 17.43
C VAL A 318 6.61 -15.58 18.62
N GLY A 319 5.78 -14.63 19.07
CA GLY A 319 6.25 -13.55 19.95
C GLY A 319 5.25 -12.87 20.89
N LEU A 320 4.14 -13.52 21.27
CA LEU A 320 3.27 -13.02 22.34
C LEU A 320 3.44 -13.86 23.61
N GLY A 321 4.63 -13.78 24.20
CA GLY A 321 4.93 -14.37 25.50
C GLY A 321 5.62 -13.33 26.36
N GLU A 322 4.83 -12.49 27.03
CA GLU A 322 5.11 -11.99 28.38
C GLU A 322 3.85 -11.34 28.97
N SER A 323 3.75 -11.47 30.29
CA SER A 323 2.59 -11.35 31.18
C SER A 323 1.72 -10.10 31.04
N ALA A 324 0.40 -10.31 31.02
CA ALA A 324 -0.55 -9.41 31.67
C ALA A 324 -1.60 -10.26 32.41
N ASP A 325 -1.48 -10.30 33.73
CA ASP A 325 -2.54 -10.76 34.62
C ASP A 325 -3.82 -9.97 34.32
N LEU A 326 -4.88 -10.68 33.93
CA LEU A 326 -6.23 -10.13 33.87
C LEU A 326 -7.18 -11.01 34.69
N ALA A 327 -6.85 -11.17 35.97
CA ALA A 327 -7.89 -11.36 36.97
C ALA A 327 -8.62 -10.02 37.14
N GLY A 328 -9.76 -9.87 36.47
CA GLY A 328 -10.74 -8.83 36.82
C GLY A 328 -10.74 -7.56 35.95
N VAL A 329 -10.75 -7.69 34.63
CA VAL A 329 -11.30 -6.62 33.75
C VAL A 329 -12.11 -7.28 32.64
N GLY A 330 -13.40 -6.97 32.57
CA GLY A 330 -14.30 -7.46 31.53
C GLY A 330 -13.83 -7.04 30.14
N SER A 331 -13.71 -8.01 29.24
CA SER A 331 -13.66 -7.91 27.77
C SER A 331 -13.25 -6.55 27.18
N PRO A 332 -11.99 -6.44 26.71
CA PRO A 332 -11.81 -5.91 25.36
C PRO A 332 -10.63 -6.58 24.62
N GLY A 333 -10.86 -7.17 23.44
CA GLY A 333 -9.74 -7.64 22.60
C GLY A 333 -10.06 -8.73 21.57
N GLY A 334 -10.71 -8.34 20.47
CA GLY A 334 -10.78 -9.09 19.22
C GLY A 334 -11.35 -8.13 18.19
N ARG A 335 -10.83 -7.99 16.98
CA ARG A 335 -10.88 -9.02 15.95
C ARG A 335 -9.96 -8.60 14.79
N ASN A 336 -9.14 -9.53 14.32
CA ASN A 336 -9.16 -9.86 12.90
C ASN A 336 -9.64 -11.31 12.82
N VAL A 337 -10.87 -11.47 12.35
CA VAL A 337 -11.48 -12.73 11.97
C VAL A 337 -11.30 -12.84 10.47
N SER A 338 -10.72 -13.95 10.02
CA SER A 338 -10.99 -14.45 8.67
C SER A 338 -11.43 -15.90 8.82
N LEU A 339 -12.75 -16.06 8.79
CA LEU A 339 -13.46 -17.32 8.74
C LEU A 339 -14.00 -17.43 7.32
N VAL A 340 -13.68 -18.52 6.60
CA VAL A 340 -14.36 -18.85 5.34
C VAL A 340 -14.98 -20.23 5.49
N VAL A 341 -16.29 -20.26 5.23
CA VAL A 341 -17.27 -21.34 5.40
C VAL A 341 -17.12 -22.40 4.29
N PRO A 342 -17.46 -23.68 4.53
CA PRO A 342 -17.45 -24.71 3.50
C PRO A 342 -18.46 -24.45 2.36
N ARG A 343 -18.11 -24.94 1.17
CA ARG A 343 -18.86 -24.78 -0.10
C ARG A 343 -20.23 -25.46 -0.16
N SER A 344 -20.72 -26.11 0.89
CA SER A 344 -22.11 -26.59 0.92
C SER A 344 -23.14 -25.46 1.00
N GLU A 345 -22.69 -24.23 1.30
CA GLU A 345 -23.51 -23.02 1.44
C GLU A 345 -23.17 -21.93 0.41
N LEU A 346 -22.44 -22.29 -0.65
CA LEU A 346 -22.14 -21.42 -1.80
C LEU A 346 -22.71 -22.09 -3.06
N ILE A 347 -23.75 -21.50 -3.64
CA ILE A 347 -24.26 -21.92 -4.97
C ILE A 347 -23.18 -21.65 -6.03
#